data_AF-A0AAW2CU03-F1
#
_entry.id   AF-A0AAW2CU03-F1
#
_cell.length_a   1.000
_cell.length_b   1.000
_cell.length_c   1.000
_cell.angle_alpha   90.00
_cell.angle_beta   90.00
_cell.angle_gamma   90.00
#
_symmetry.space_group_name_H-M   'P 1'
#
loop_
_entity.id
_entity.type
_entity.pdbx_description
1 polymer ?
#
loop_
_entity_poly.entity_id
_entity_poly.type
_entity_poly.pdbx_seq_one_letter_code
_entity_poly.pdbx_strand_id
1 'polypeptide(L)'
;MIMQADLYEDRAKKLEEEVRRMINNKDTKLLTTLESIDDIERLGLGYQFKEEKMRALDRFVTLKGCKEFTKGSIHYTALSFRLLRQHGFGVSQDMFNCFKDQKGNFKECLSKDIKGLLSLHEASYLGFEGENLLNEAMEFTTMHLKDLKGDVGKH
;
A
#
# COMPACT_ATOMS: atom_id res chain seq x y z
N MET A 1 -21.77 31.70 -17.49
CA MET A 1 -21.01 30.50 -17.92
C MET A 1 -19.53 30.61 -17.57
N ILE A 2 -18.83 31.72 -17.86
CA ILE A 2 -17.41 31.95 -17.48
C ILE A 2 -17.20 31.93 -15.95
N MET A 3 -18.02 32.66 -15.18
CA MET A 3 -17.91 32.73 -13.71
C MET A 3 -18.04 31.39 -12.96
N GLN A 4 -18.69 30.39 -13.57
CA GLN A 4 -18.85 29.07 -12.96
C GLN A 4 -17.60 28.20 -13.19
N ALA A 5 -16.94 28.34 -14.35
CA ALA A 5 -15.67 27.66 -14.63
C ALA A 5 -14.57 28.17 -13.69
N ASP A 6 -14.48 29.49 -13.51
CA ASP A 6 -13.50 30.12 -12.61
C ASP A 6 -13.68 29.64 -11.15
N LEU A 7 -14.93 29.50 -10.69
CA LEU A 7 -15.24 28.99 -9.34
C LEU A 7 -14.81 27.52 -9.15
N TYR A 8 -15.03 26.67 -10.15
CA TYR A 8 -14.61 25.26 -10.07
C TYR A 8 -13.10 25.12 -10.12
N GLU A 9 -12.40 25.96 -10.90
CA GLU A 9 -10.94 25.99 -10.96
C GLU A 9 -10.33 26.44 -9.62
N ASP A 10 -10.87 27.50 -9.01
CA ASP A 10 -10.40 27.97 -7.70
C ASP A 10 -10.63 26.94 -6.60
N ARG A 11 -11.79 26.27 -6.62
CA ARG A 11 -12.07 25.18 -5.69
C ARG A 11 -11.11 24.01 -5.88
N ALA A 12 -10.81 23.64 -7.13
CA ALA A 12 -9.88 22.57 -7.43
C ALA A 12 -8.46 22.89 -6.93
N LYS A 13 -7.96 24.10 -7.20
CA LYS A 13 -6.65 24.56 -6.69
C LYS A 13 -6.57 24.53 -5.16
N LYS A 14 -7.64 24.96 -4.48
CA LYS A 14 -7.68 24.92 -3.02
C LYS A 14 -7.61 23.49 -2.47
N LEU A 15 -8.37 22.57 -3.07
CA LEU A 15 -8.36 21.15 -2.68
C LEU A 15 -7.02 20.49 -2.98
N GLU A 16 -6.40 20.81 -4.13
CA GLU A 16 -5.08 20.31 -4.49
C GLU A 16 -4.04 20.69 -3.42
N GLU A 17 -4.06 21.94 -2.95
CA GLU A 17 -3.16 22.41 -1.91
C GLU A 17 -3.44 21.77 -0.54
N GLU A 18 -4.70 21.46 -0.22
CA GLU A 18 -5.06 20.68 0.96
C GLU A 18 -4.47 19.27 0.93
N VAL A 19 -4.56 18.60 -0.23
CA VAL A 19 -3.95 17.27 -0.44
C VAL A 19 -2.43 17.35 -0.37
N ARG A 20 -1.81 18.36 -0.98
CA ARG A 20 -0.35 18.60 -0.91
C ARG A 20 0.14 18.75 0.54
N ARG A 21 -0.59 19.48 1.37
CA ARG A 21 -0.28 19.61 2.81
C ARG A 21 -0.45 18.30 3.55
N MET A 22 -1.49 17.53 3.24
CA MET A 22 -1.74 16.23 3.86
C MET A 22 -0.56 15.26 3.66
N ILE A 23 -0.05 15.11 2.42
CA ILE A 23 1.06 14.19 2.09
C ILE A 23 2.39 14.64 2.72
N ASN A 24 2.60 15.96 2.83
CA ASN A 24 3.85 16.53 3.35
C ASN A 24 3.87 16.66 4.88
N ASN A 25 2.75 16.44 5.56
CA ASN A 25 2.68 16.54 7.01
C ASN A 25 3.55 15.46 7.67
N LYS A 26 4.61 15.90 8.38
CA LYS A 26 5.56 15.00 9.05
C LYS A 26 5.04 14.43 10.37
N ASP A 27 4.04 15.08 10.96
CA ASP A 27 3.42 14.65 12.22
C ASP A 27 2.34 13.58 11.99
N THR A 28 1.93 13.39 10.74
CA THR A 28 0.98 12.34 10.35
C THR A 28 1.63 10.96 10.45
N LYS A 29 0.87 9.98 10.94
CA LYS A 29 1.30 8.59 10.98
C LYS A 29 1.70 8.12 9.58
N LEU A 30 2.79 7.37 9.49
CA LEU A 30 3.32 6.89 8.21
C LEU A 30 2.28 6.05 7.44
N LEU A 31 1.54 5.16 8.13
CA LEU A 31 0.49 4.35 7.50
C LEU A 31 -0.57 5.25 6.83
N THR A 32 -1.07 6.26 7.54
CA THR A 32 -2.06 7.20 7.01
C THR A 32 -1.55 7.94 5.79
N THR A 33 -0.26 8.32 5.79
CA THR A 33 0.36 8.96 4.62
C THR A 33 0.39 8.00 3.42
N LEU A 34 0.76 6.74 3.63
CA LEU A 34 0.77 5.72 2.57
C LEU A 34 -0.63 5.43 2.04
N GLU A 35 -1.64 5.33 2.91
CA GLU A 35 -3.04 5.16 2.50
C GLU A 35 -3.53 6.34 1.65
N SER A 36 -3.18 7.58 2.02
CA SER A 36 -3.52 8.75 1.20
C SER A 36 -2.84 8.73 -0.17
N ILE A 37 -1.57 8.31 -0.24
CA ILE A 37 -0.87 8.13 -1.52
C ILE A 37 -1.57 7.09 -2.39
N ASP A 38 -1.96 5.97 -1.80
CA ASP A 38 -2.64 4.87 -2.47
C ASP A 38 -4.01 5.30 -3.01
N ASP A 39 -4.79 6.03 -2.21
CA ASP A 39 -6.09 6.57 -2.62
C ASP A 39 -5.94 7.55 -3.80
N ILE A 40 -4.96 8.45 -3.74
CA ILE A 40 -4.67 9.42 -4.82
C ILE A 40 -4.30 8.70 -6.11
N GLU A 41 -3.50 7.63 -6.04
CA GLU A 41 -3.11 6.85 -7.21
C GLU A 41 -4.30 6.08 -7.80
N ARG A 42 -5.12 5.44 -6.95
CA ARG A 42 -6.34 4.74 -7.37
C ARG A 42 -7.40 5.68 -7.95
N LEU A 43 -7.45 6.93 -7.51
CA LEU A 43 -8.33 7.97 -8.06
C LEU A 43 -7.81 8.55 -9.40
N GLY A 44 -6.64 8.10 -9.89
CA GLY A 44 -6.04 8.61 -11.13
C GLY A 44 -5.42 10.00 -10.99
N LEU A 45 -5.23 10.50 -9.75
CA LEU A 45 -4.67 11.82 -9.46
C LEU A 45 -3.16 11.77 -9.15
N GLY A 46 -2.56 10.58 -9.20
CA GLY A 46 -1.15 10.37 -8.83
C GLY A 46 -0.15 11.21 -9.62
N TYR A 47 -0.49 11.68 -10.82
CA TYR A 47 0.40 12.51 -11.63
C TYR A 47 0.55 13.95 -11.11
N GLN A 48 -0.44 14.45 -10.35
CA GLN A 48 -0.43 15.82 -9.81
C GLN A 48 0.50 15.97 -8.60
N PHE A 49 0.78 14.86 -7.90
CA PHE A 49 1.49 14.87 -6.61
C PHE A 49 2.81 14.09 -6.66
N LYS A 50 3.49 14.06 -7.82
CA LYS A 50 4.69 13.23 -8.02
C LYS A 50 5.78 13.54 -7.00
N GLU A 51 6.07 14.81 -6.78
CA GLU A 51 7.15 15.25 -5.88
C GLU A 51 6.82 14.96 -4.41
N GLU A 52 5.58 15.20 -4.00
CA GLU A 52 5.10 14.99 -2.64
C GLU A 52 5.11 13.52 -2.27
N LYS A 53 4.58 12.67 -3.17
CA LYS A 53 4.64 11.21 -3.02
C LYS A 53 6.09 10.78 -2.91
N MET A 54 6.94 11.29 -3.81
CA MET A 54 8.31 10.80 -3.86
C MET A 54 9.07 11.16 -2.57
N ARG A 55 8.88 12.40 -2.10
CA ARG A 55 9.42 12.86 -0.83
C ARG A 55 8.86 12.09 0.36
N ALA A 56 7.60 11.68 0.34
CA ALA A 56 7.00 10.91 1.43
C ALA A 56 7.56 9.49 1.52
N LEU A 57 7.74 8.81 0.39
CA LEU A 57 8.35 7.47 0.34
C LEU A 57 9.84 7.52 0.70
N ASP A 58 10.57 8.56 0.29
CA ASP A 58 11.99 8.72 0.67
C ASP A 58 12.18 8.90 2.18
N ARG A 59 11.32 9.72 2.82
CA ARG A 59 11.27 9.85 4.29
C ARG A 59 11.02 8.50 4.95
N PHE A 60 10.13 7.71 4.38
CA PHE A 60 9.74 6.42 4.92
C PHE A 60 10.92 5.43 4.96
N VAL A 61 11.67 5.33 3.86
CA VAL A 61 12.88 4.48 3.79
C VAL A 61 13.94 4.96 4.79
N THR A 62 14.15 6.27 4.87
CA THR A 62 15.14 6.90 5.76
C THR A 62 14.83 6.69 7.25
N LEU A 63 13.56 6.85 7.66
CA LEU A 63 13.14 6.81 9.06
C LEU A 63 13.14 5.39 9.65
N LYS A 64 12.70 4.41 8.88
CA LYS A 64 12.46 3.06 9.40
C LYS A 64 13.72 2.18 9.34
N GLY A 65 14.59 2.43 8.37
CA GLY A 65 15.47 1.38 7.85
C GLY A 65 14.64 0.17 7.39
N CYS A 66 15.17 -0.69 6.52
CA CYS A 66 14.41 -1.86 6.06
C CYS A 66 14.04 -2.88 7.18
N LYS A 67 14.43 -2.64 8.45
CA LYS A 67 14.31 -3.59 9.57
C LYS A 67 13.03 -3.44 10.41
N GLU A 68 12.40 -2.26 10.48
CA GLU A 68 11.18 -2.07 11.29
C GLU A 68 9.86 -2.49 10.61
N PHE A 69 9.89 -2.83 9.32
CA PHE A 69 8.74 -3.35 8.58
C PHE A 69 8.14 -4.60 9.23
N THR A 70 8.99 -5.38 9.91
CA THR A 70 8.69 -6.71 10.44
C THR A 70 7.79 -6.73 11.69
N LYS A 71 7.48 -5.58 12.29
CA LYS A 71 6.59 -5.46 13.48
C LYS A 71 5.22 -4.86 13.15
N GLY A 72 4.95 -4.50 11.90
CA GLY A 72 3.70 -3.87 11.48
C GLY A 72 2.60 -4.87 11.11
N SER A 73 1.40 -4.35 10.85
CA SER A 73 0.32 -5.14 10.25
C SER A 73 0.71 -5.63 8.84
N ILE A 74 0.05 -6.69 8.37
CA ILE A 74 0.23 -7.17 6.99
C ILE A 74 -0.09 -6.05 6.01
N HIS A 75 -1.21 -5.35 6.24
CA HIS A 75 -1.63 -4.22 5.41
C HIS A 75 -0.52 -3.16 5.30
N TYR A 76 0.05 -2.73 6.44
CA TYR A 76 1.12 -1.75 6.43
C TYR A 76 2.34 -2.23 5.65
N THR A 77 2.77 -3.47 5.88
CA THR A 77 3.97 -4.02 5.24
C THR A 77 3.78 -4.18 3.74
N ALA A 78 2.65 -4.76 3.32
CA ALA A 78 2.33 -4.99 1.92
C ALA A 78 2.08 -3.68 1.15
N LEU A 79 1.37 -2.73 1.75
CA LEU A 79 1.14 -1.41 1.14
C LEU A 79 2.48 -0.67 0.95
N SER A 80 3.34 -0.68 1.97
CA SER A 80 4.66 -0.08 1.91
C SER A 80 5.50 -0.73 0.81
N PHE A 81 5.54 -2.06 0.76
CA PHE A 81 6.26 -2.81 -0.26
C PHE A 81 5.80 -2.43 -1.67
N ARG A 82 4.47 -2.45 -1.91
CA ARG A 82 3.88 -2.14 -3.20
C ARG A 82 4.23 -0.73 -3.64
N LEU A 83 3.97 0.29 -2.80
CA LEU A 83 4.25 1.68 -3.14
C LEU A 83 5.76 1.90 -3.35
N LEU A 84 6.62 1.34 -2.52
CA LEU A 84 8.07 1.48 -2.70
C LEU A 84 8.54 0.89 -4.04
N ARG A 85 8.11 -0.32 -4.40
CA ARG A 85 8.49 -0.93 -5.69
C ARG A 85 7.93 -0.17 -6.89
N GLN A 86 6.66 0.25 -6.85
CA GLN A 86 6.04 1.02 -7.92
C GLN A 86 6.79 2.32 -8.22
N HIS A 87 7.43 2.90 -7.21
CA HIS A 87 8.22 4.14 -7.31
C HIS A 87 9.74 3.88 -7.43
N GLY A 88 10.15 2.65 -7.75
CA GLY A 88 11.54 2.32 -8.09
C GLY A 88 12.47 2.02 -6.91
N PHE A 89 11.95 1.82 -5.70
CA PHE A 89 12.76 1.48 -4.53
C PHE A 89 13.04 -0.02 -4.50
N GLY A 90 14.32 -0.36 -4.30
CA GLY A 90 14.76 -1.73 -4.10
C GLY A 90 14.40 -2.24 -2.70
N VAL A 91 13.22 -2.84 -2.56
CA VAL A 91 12.77 -3.50 -1.33
C VAL A 91 12.75 -5.02 -1.48
N SER A 92 13.32 -5.73 -0.50
CA SER A 92 13.36 -7.20 -0.51
C SER A 92 12.01 -7.81 -0.10
N GLN A 93 11.63 -8.91 -0.75
CA GLN A 93 10.52 -9.78 -0.32
C GLN A 93 10.67 -10.26 1.13
N ASP A 94 11.90 -10.29 1.68
CA ASP A 94 12.18 -10.81 3.03
C ASP A 94 11.42 -10.10 4.15
N MET A 95 10.90 -8.89 3.90
CA MET A 95 10.04 -8.21 4.86
C MET A 95 8.77 -9.01 5.19
N PHE A 96 8.36 -9.94 4.33
CA PHE A 96 7.20 -10.81 4.58
C PHE A 96 7.53 -12.03 5.44
N ASN A 97 8.80 -12.32 5.74
CA ASN A 97 9.18 -13.49 6.54
C ASN A 97 8.62 -13.45 7.97
N CYS A 98 8.34 -12.27 8.54
CA CYS A 98 7.72 -12.16 9.87
C CYS A 98 6.29 -12.69 9.93
N PHE A 99 5.64 -12.85 8.76
CA PHE A 99 4.31 -13.42 8.62
C PHE A 99 4.33 -14.94 8.41
N LYS A 100 5.51 -15.56 8.40
CA LYS A 100 5.66 -17.01 8.30
C LYS A 100 5.74 -17.70 9.66
N ASP A 101 5.28 -18.95 9.71
CA ASP A 101 5.39 -19.83 10.87
C ASP A 101 6.75 -20.56 10.91
N GLN A 102 6.95 -21.43 11.90
CA GLN A 102 8.19 -22.19 12.06
C GLN A 102 8.43 -23.22 10.94
N LYS A 103 7.38 -23.58 10.18
CA LYS A 103 7.46 -24.48 9.02
C LYS A 103 7.77 -23.71 7.74
N GLY A 104 7.84 -22.38 7.81
CA GLY A 104 8.06 -21.53 6.65
C GLY A 104 6.81 -21.31 5.81
N ASN A 105 5.60 -21.49 6.34
CA ASN A 105 4.35 -21.16 5.65
C ASN A 105 3.78 -19.84 6.16
N PHE A 106 3.02 -19.11 5.34
CA PHE A 106 2.23 -17.98 5.84
C PHE A 106 1.29 -18.44 6.97
N LYS A 107 1.26 -17.68 8.08
CA LYS A 107 0.47 -18.04 9.25
C LYS A 107 -1.01 -18.09 8.90
N GLU A 108 -1.69 -19.17 9.26
CA GLU A 108 -3.13 -19.32 9.01
C GLU A 108 -3.96 -18.22 9.66
N CYS A 109 -3.53 -17.66 10.80
CA CYS A 109 -4.26 -16.58 11.47
C CYS A 109 -4.37 -15.29 10.65
N LEU A 110 -3.55 -15.13 9.61
CA LEU A 110 -3.61 -13.99 8.69
C LEU A 110 -4.88 -14.02 7.84
N SER A 111 -5.52 -15.18 7.66
CA SER A 111 -6.76 -15.31 6.87
C SER A 111 -7.92 -14.47 7.41
N LYS A 112 -7.84 -14.04 8.67
CA LYS A 112 -8.83 -13.19 9.34
C LYS A 112 -8.66 -11.70 9.03
N ASP A 113 -7.48 -11.26 8.60
CA ASP A 113 -7.19 -9.87 8.24
C ASP A 113 -7.45 -9.66 6.74
N ILE A 114 -8.71 -9.43 6.37
CA ILE A 114 -9.11 -9.31 4.95
C ILE A 114 -8.40 -8.15 4.25
N LYS A 115 -8.24 -7.02 4.94
CA LYS A 115 -7.54 -5.85 4.39
C LYS A 115 -6.06 -6.17 4.19
N GLY A 116 -5.44 -6.84 5.16
CA GLY A 116 -4.08 -7.36 5.05
C GLY A 116 -3.89 -8.33 3.89
N LEU A 117 -4.79 -9.31 3.74
CA LEU A 117 -4.78 -10.27 2.64
C LEU A 117 -4.88 -9.58 1.27
N LEU A 118 -5.83 -8.65 1.09
CA LEU A 118 -5.98 -7.90 -0.15
C LEU A 118 -4.70 -7.11 -0.48
N SER A 119 -4.10 -6.48 0.52
CA SER A 119 -2.87 -5.70 0.34
C SER A 119 -1.70 -6.60 -0.04
N LEU A 120 -1.56 -7.76 0.62
CA LEU A 120 -0.53 -8.74 0.31
C LEU A 120 -0.74 -9.34 -1.09
N HIS A 121 -1.99 -9.59 -1.48
CA HIS A 121 -2.33 -10.06 -2.81
C HIS A 121 -1.88 -9.06 -3.87
N GLU A 122 -2.22 -7.77 -3.73
CA GLU A 122 -1.76 -6.72 -4.64
C GLU A 122 -0.23 -6.61 -4.68
N ALA A 123 0.43 -6.67 -3.53
CA ALA A 123 1.89 -6.60 -3.42
C ALA A 123 2.60 -7.78 -4.10
N SER A 124 1.99 -8.97 -4.09
CA SER A 124 2.57 -10.18 -4.67
C SER A 124 2.80 -10.09 -6.19
N TYR A 125 2.03 -9.27 -6.89
CA TYR A 125 2.19 -9.05 -8.34
C TYR A 125 3.42 -8.23 -8.72
N LEU A 126 4.13 -7.65 -7.75
CA LEU A 126 5.34 -6.87 -8.00
C LEU A 126 6.62 -7.71 -7.89
N GLY A 127 6.52 -9.03 -7.85
CA GLY A 127 7.66 -9.94 -7.78
C GLY A 127 8.49 -10.02 -9.06
N PHE A 128 9.80 -10.10 -8.88
CA PHE A 128 10.74 -10.43 -9.96
C PHE A 128 11.00 -11.93 -10.03
N GLU A 129 11.61 -12.38 -11.14
CA GLU A 129 12.05 -13.76 -11.27
C GLU A 129 13.03 -14.13 -10.13
N GLY A 130 12.80 -15.30 -9.51
CA GLY A 130 13.54 -15.75 -8.33
C GLY A 130 12.95 -15.33 -6.99
N GLU A 131 11.91 -14.49 -6.97
CA GLU A 131 11.24 -14.07 -5.74
C GLU A 131 10.09 -14.99 -5.33
N ASN A 132 10.46 -16.21 -4.93
CA ASN A 132 9.51 -17.27 -4.60
C ASN A 132 8.56 -16.91 -3.44
N LEU A 133 8.97 -16.07 -2.49
CA LEU A 133 8.11 -15.68 -1.36
C LEU A 133 6.89 -14.89 -1.82
N LEU A 134 7.00 -14.12 -2.91
CA LEU A 134 5.88 -13.38 -3.48
C LEU A 134 4.93 -14.31 -4.25
N ASN A 135 5.45 -15.35 -4.91
CA ASN A 135 4.61 -16.39 -5.51
C ASN A 135 3.81 -17.14 -4.43
N GLU A 136 4.46 -17.53 -3.34
CA GLU A 136 3.80 -18.16 -2.19
C GLU A 136 2.74 -17.23 -1.56
N ALA A 137 3.03 -15.94 -1.45
CA ALA A 137 2.07 -14.95 -0.95
C ALA A 137 0.84 -14.83 -1.87
N MET A 138 1.06 -14.89 -3.19
CA MET A 138 -0.01 -14.86 -4.20
C MET A 138 -0.91 -16.09 -4.06
N GLU A 139 -0.34 -17.29 -3.92
CA GLU A 139 -1.08 -18.54 -3.75
C GLU A 139 -1.90 -18.53 -2.45
N PHE A 140 -1.26 -18.19 -1.33
CA PHE A 140 -1.90 -18.09 -0.02
C PHE A 140 -3.08 -17.12 -0.04
N THR A 141 -2.85 -15.89 -0.52
CA THR A 141 -3.90 -14.87 -0.57
C THR A 141 -5.02 -15.24 -1.53
N THR A 142 -4.71 -15.83 -2.70
CA THR A 142 -5.72 -16.25 -3.67
C THR A 142 -6.64 -17.32 -3.12
N MET A 143 -6.10 -18.29 -2.40
CA MET A 143 -6.88 -19.36 -1.75
C MET A 143 -7.87 -18.76 -0.75
N HIS A 144 -7.38 -18.00 0.23
CA HIS A 144 -8.26 -17.45 1.28
C HIS A 144 -9.24 -16.40 0.76
N LEU A 145 -8.84 -15.56 -0.21
CA LEU A 145 -9.75 -14.58 -0.81
C LEU A 145 -10.87 -15.23 -1.65
N LYS A 146 -10.64 -16.41 -2.22
CA LYS A 146 -11.69 -17.18 -2.92
C LYS A 146 -12.65 -17.84 -1.94
N ASP A 147 -12.15 -18.37 -0.83
CA ASP A 147 -12.99 -19.00 0.20
C ASP A 147 -13.99 -18.00 0.80
N LEU A 148 -13.58 -16.74 0.99
CA LEU A 148 -14.48 -15.66 1.43
C LEU A 148 -15.65 -15.43 0.47
N LYS A 149 -15.45 -15.61 -0.84
CA LYS A 149 -16.52 -15.43 -1.84
C LYS A 149 -17.59 -16.52 -1.74
N GLY A 150 -17.28 -17.68 -1.15
CA GLY A 150 -18.24 -18.78 -0.96
C GLY A 150 -19.32 -18.50 0.10
N ASP A 151 -19.07 -17.57 1.03
CA ASP A 151 -20.00 -17.25 2.12
C ASP A 151 -20.94 -16.07 1.82
N VAL A 152 -20.66 -15.28 0.78
CA VAL A 152 -21.47 -14.10 0.41
C VAL A 152 -22.78 -14.48 -0.30
N GLY A 153 -22.98 -15.76 -0.66
CA GLY A 153 -24.16 -16.26 -1.36
C GLY A 153 -25.21 -16.98 -0.50
N LYS A 154 -25.11 -16.95 0.84
CA LYS A 154 -26.01 -17.72 1.76
C LYS A 154 -26.95 -16.87 2.62
N HIS A 155 -27.23 -15.62 2.23
CA HIS A 155 -28.22 -14.77 2.90
C HIS A 155 -29.31 -14.31 1.94
#